data_AF-A0A2E3XBE5-F1
#
_entry.id   AF-A0A2E3XBE5-F1
#
_cell.length_a   1.000
_cell.length_b   1.000
_cell.length_c   1.000
_cell.angle_alpha   90.00
_cell.angle_beta   90.00
_cell.angle_gamma   90.00
#
_symmetry.space_group_name_H-M   'P 1'
#
loop_
_entity.id
_entity.type
_entity.pdbx_description
1 polymer ?
#
loop_
_entity_poly.entity_id
_entity_poly.type
_entity_poly.pdbx_seq_one_letter_code
_entity_poly.pdbx_strand_id
1 'polypeptide(L)'
;MPNIKSEFLKTISERGFIHQCTDMDVLDSNANTQMLTAYVGYDATADSLHIGNLVSIMMLYWMQKTGHQPIVLMGGGTTKVGDPSGRDETRRLLSDNQINENITQIKKTFDNFLDFGSLNNKALLVNNSDWLDELKYIQFLRDVGQHFTINRMLSFDSVKLRLGREQPLTFLEFNYMILQAYDFLELAKRYNCSLQMGGSDQWGNIINGVELGRRFSNRSLYGLTSPLITTSSGAKMGKTASGAVWLNSERFSPYDYWQFWRNTEDGDVARFLKLFTTLPMNEIKKLEVLEGAEINEAKKILATQATQLIHGVEAANAAAQTAHETFELDNSAVSLPTIDISLEDLSSGIPVFSLLTTSGLTQSNSESRRLIKGGGCRINDSSIKDEMTIIGTEKLDKNGFIKISAGKKRHILIRPV
;
A
#
# COMPACT_ATOMS: atom_id res chain seq x y z
N MET A 1 1.94 3.09 29.31
CA MET A 1 2.71 2.10 28.53
C MET A 1 3.87 1.63 29.39
N PRO A 2 4.27 0.35 29.34
CA PRO A 2 5.49 -0.10 30.00
C PRO A 2 6.66 0.80 29.61
N ASN A 3 7.65 0.92 30.49
CA ASN A 3 8.84 1.72 30.23
C ASN A 3 9.74 0.96 29.23
N ILE A 4 9.42 1.07 27.93
CA ILE A 4 10.13 0.42 26.82
C ILE A 4 11.57 0.92 26.78
N LYS A 5 12.54 0.00 26.84
CA LYS A 5 13.98 0.28 26.93
C LYS A 5 14.68 0.09 25.60
N SER A 6 14.33 -0.94 24.84
CA SER A 6 14.98 -1.26 23.58
C SER A 6 14.64 -0.22 22.50
N GLU A 7 15.64 0.15 21.70
CA GLU A 7 15.46 1.09 20.59
C GLU A 7 14.45 0.56 19.57
N PHE A 8 14.47 -0.75 19.30
CA PHE A 8 13.54 -1.41 18.40
C PHE A 8 12.09 -1.23 18.83
N LEU A 9 11.72 -1.68 20.04
CA LEU A 9 10.34 -1.59 20.50
C LEU A 9 9.89 -0.14 20.67
N LYS A 10 10.79 0.76 21.09
CA LYS A 10 10.47 2.19 21.17
C LYS A 10 10.12 2.74 19.81
N THR A 11 10.93 2.43 18.79
CA THR A 11 10.72 2.89 17.41
C THR A 11 9.41 2.38 16.83
N ILE A 12 9.14 1.07 16.93
CA ILE A 12 7.91 0.51 16.35
C ILE A 12 6.66 0.88 17.16
N SER A 13 6.79 1.13 18.48
CA SER A 13 5.71 1.62 19.33
C SER A 13 5.34 3.06 18.99
N GLU A 14 6.30 3.99 18.93
CA GLU A 14 6.04 5.40 18.60
C GLU A 14 5.44 5.57 17.20
N ARG A 15 5.80 4.67 16.28
CA ARG A 15 5.26 4.66 14.91
C ARG A 15 3.90 3.96 14.77
N GLY A 16 3.43 3.28 15.80
CA GLY A 16 2.11 2.64 15.81
C GLY A 16 2.04 1.27 15.11
N PHE A 17 3.15 0.52 15.07
CA PHE A 17 3.19 -0.82 14.48
C PHE A 17 2.69 -1.93 15.42
N ILE A 18 2.55 -1.68 16.73
CA ILE A 18 2.21 -2.76 17.68
C ILE A 18 0.69 -2.84 17.83
N HIS A 19 0.14 -4.01 17.54
CA HIS A 19 -1.25 -4.39 17.84
C HIS A 19 -1.32 -5.38 19.00
N GLN A 20 -0.63 -6.52 18.88
CA GLN A 20 -0.54 -7.54 19.94
C GLN A 20 0.89 -8.05 20.08
N CYS A 21 1.27 -8.48 21.28
CA CYS A 21 2.55 -9.09 21.58
C CYS A 21 2.36 -10.17 22.66
N THR A 22 3.05 -11.31 22.52
CA THR A 22 2.96 -12.42 23.48
C THR A 22 3.45 -12.06 24.89
N ASP A 23 4.64 -11.46 24.99
CA ASP A 23 5.24 -10.99 26.23
C ASP A 23 6.11 -9.78 25.91
N MET A 24 5.59 -8.57 26.19
CA MET A 24 6.24 -7.32 25.81
C MET A 24 7.49 -7.06 26.66
N ASP A 25 7.42 -7.33 27.97
CA ASP A 25 8.49 -6.96 28.90
C ASP A 25 9.73 -7.83 28.71
N VAL A 26 9.53 -9.14 28.50
CA VAL A 26 10.64 -10.07 28.23
C VAL A 26 11.24 -9.81 26.85
N LEU A 27 10.40 -9.56 25.84
CA LEU A 27 10.87 -9.22 24.50
C LEU A 27 11.71 -7.94 24.51
N ASP A 28 11.26 -6.90 25.22
CA ASP A 28 11.98 -5.64 25.37
C ASP A 28 13.33 -5.82 26.08
N SER A 29 13.34 -6.58 27.18
CA SER A 29 14.57 -6.89 27.90
C SER A 29 15.57 -7.60 26.99
N ASN A 30 15.13 -8.59 26.20
CA ASN A 30 16.00 -9.31 25.27
C ASN A 30 16.50 -8.40 24.15
N ALA A 31 15.62 -7.62 23.51
CA ALA A 31 15.99 -6.65 22.48
C ALA A 31 17.00 -5.61 22.98
N ASN A 32 16.95 -5.27 24.27
CA ASN A 32 17.88 -4.30 24.86
C ASN A 32 19.27 -4.89 25.17
N THR A 33 19.37 -6.20 25.41
CA THR A 33 20.62 -6.85 25.83
C THR A 33 21.33 -7.64 24.74
N GLN A 34 20.61 -8.03 23.69
CA GLN A 34 21.16 -8.88 22.62
C GLN A 34 20.50 -8.61 21.27
N MET A 35 21.19 -9.02 20.22
CA MET A 35 20.63 -9.01 18.86
C MET A 35 19.52 -10.04 18.75
N LEU A 36 18.30 -9.60 18.46
CA LEU A 36 17.20 -10.50 18.11
C LEU A 36 17.29 -10.93 16.65
N THR A 37 16.85 -12.15 16.38
CA THR A 37 16.56 -12.63 15.03
C THR A 37 15.05 -12.87 14.93
N ALA A 38 14.41 -12.26 13.94
CA ALA A 38 12.96 -12.36 13.75
C ALA A 38 12.60 -12.46 12.28
N TYR A 39 11.43 -13.00 12.00
CA TYR A 39 10.99 -13.22 10.63
C TYR A 39 9.59 -12.72 10.35
N VAL A 40 9.34 -12.45 9.07
CA VAL A 40 8.00 -12.34 8.48
C VAL A 40 7.95 -13.30 7.29
N GLY A 41 6.85 -14.05 7.17
CA GLY A 41 6.57 -14.94 6.05
C GLY A 41 5.80 -14.27 4.92
N TYR A 42 6.17 -14.58 3.67
CA TYR A 42 5.53 -14.08 2.45
C TYR A 42 5.23 -15.23 1.49
N ASP A 43 3.94 -15.58 1.35
CA ASP A 43 3.49 -16.56 0.35
C ASP A 43 3.54 -15.96 -1.07
N ALA A 44 4.04 -16.74 -2.02
CA ALA A 44 4.31 -16.33 -3.39
C ALA A 44 3.10 -16.53 -4.32
N THR A 45 1.95 -15.97 -3.93
CA THR A 45 0.70 -16.12 -4.69
C THR A 45 0.52 -15.19 -5.88
N ALA A 46 1.41 -14.20 -6.00
CA ALA A 46 1.53 -13.34 -7.16
C ALA A 46 3.01 -13.05 -7.39
N ASP A 47 3.34 -12.53 -8.56
CA ASP A 47 4.69 -12.08 -8.95
C ASP A 47 5.12 -10.78 -8.25
N SER A 48 4.25 -10.17 -7.45
CA SER A 48 4.54 -8.94 -6.72
C SER A 48 3.80 -8.92 -5.39
N LEU A 49 4.43 -8.29 -4.40
CA LEU A 49 3.74 -7.86 -3.18
C LEU A 49 2.93 -6.60 -3.48
N HIS A 50 1.94 -6.32 -2.63
CA HIS A 50 1.14 -5.10 -2.71
C HIS A 50 1.28 -4.28 -1.43
N ILE A 51 0.73 -3.07 -1.43
CA ILE A 51 0.86 -2.14 -0.30
C ILE A 51 0.43 -2.71 1.07
N GLY A 52 -0.50 -3.67 1.10
CA GLY A 52 -0.87 -4.37 2.33
C GLY A 52 0.29 -5.12 3.01
N ASN A 53 1.32 -5.51 2.25
CA ASN A 53 2.54 -6.14 2.78
C ASN A 53 3.56 -5.10 3.28
N LEU A 54 3.41 -3.82 2.92
CA LEU A 54 4.43 -2.81 3.21
C LEU A 54 4.61 -2.60 4.71
N VAL A 55 3.55 -2.75 5.51
CA VAL A 55 3.64 -2.63 6.98
C VAL A 55 4.64 -3.63 7.56
N SER A 56 4.55 -4.90 7.18
CA SER A 56 5.44 -5.93 7.69
C SER A 56 6.85 -5.82 7.11
N ILE A 57 7.00 -5.32 5.87
CA ILE A 57 8.30 -4.97 5.29
C ILE A 57 8.95 -3.85 6.12
N MET A 58 8.19 -2.82 6.48
CA MET A 58 8.68 -1.72 7.31
C MET A 58 9.02 -2.16 8.73
N MET A 59 8.34 -3.16 9.30
CA MET A 59 8.74 -3.77 10.57
C MET A 59 10.13 -4.44 10.45
N LEU A 60 10.39 -5.18 9.36
CA LEU A 60 11.71 -5.76 9.10
C LEU A 60 12.77 -4.67 8.88
N TYR A 61 12.42 -3.59 8.17
CA TYR A 61 13.30 -2.43 8.00
C TYR A 61 13.72 -1.85 9.36
N TRP A 62 12.75 -1.52 10.22
CA TRP A 62 13.05 -0.94 11.54
C TRP A 62 13.79 -1.92 12.43
N MET A 63 13.48 -3.21 12.33
CA MET A 63 14.24 -4.25 13.00
C MET A 63 15.72 -4.21 12.61
N GLN A 64 16.04 -4.12 11.31
CA GLN A 64 17.42 -4.03 10.86
C GLN A 64 18.09 -2.72 11.28
N LYS A 65 17.40 -1.59 11.13
CA LYS A 65 17.96 -0.28 11.46
C LYS A 65 18.24 -0.10 12.95
N THR A 66 17.54 -0.84 13.81
CA THR A 66 17.75 -0.84 15.26
C THR A 66 18.69 -1.95 15.74
N GLY A 67 19.49 -2.54 14.83
CA GLY A 67 20.58 -3.44 15.16
C GLY A 67 20.20 -4.92 15.29
N HIS A 68 18.99 -5.30 14.90
CA HIS A 68 18.52 -6.69 14.94
C HIS A 68 18.55 -7.34 13.56
N GLN A 69 18.47 -8.67 13.50
CA GLN A 69 18.58 -9.44 12.26
C GLN A 69 17.19 -9.85 11.73
N PRO A 70 16.72 -9.28 10.60
CA PRO A 70 15.49 -9.71 9.96
C PRO A 70 15.69 -10.95 9.08
N ILE A 71 14.68 -11.80 9.03
CA ILE A 71 14.55 -12.90 8.09
C ILE A 71 13.30 -12.65 7.23
N VAL A 72 13.50 -12.58 5.92
CA VAL A 72 12.44 -12.69 4.92
C VAL A 72 12.25 -14.16 4.61
N LEU A 73 11.14 -14.74 5.09
CA LEU A 73 10.79 -16.12 4.77
C LEU A 73 9.88 -16.16 3.54
N MET A 74 10.41 -16.67 2.44
CA MET A 74 9.62 -16.98 1.25
C MET A 74 8.85 -18.28 1.49
N GLY A 75 7.54 -18.21 1.27
CA GLY A 75 6.61 -19.31 1.51
C GLY A 75 6.51 -20.30 0.36
N GLY A 76 7.61 -20.83 -0.19
CA GLY A 76 7.56 -21.75 -1.33
C GLY A 76 6.75 -23.02 -1.06
N GLY A 77 6.91 -23.63 0.10
CA GLY A 77 6.11 -24.79 0.53
C GLY A 77 4.70 -24.41 0.98
N THR A 78 4.56 -23.35 1.78
CA THR A 78 3.24 -22.89 2.28
C THR A 78 2.33 -22.38 1.16
N THR A 79 2.88 -21.82 0.08
CA THR A 79 2.11 -21.39 -1.11
C THR A 79 1.42 -22.56 -1.81
N LYS A 80 2.01 -23.77 -1.77
CA LYS A 80 1.39 -24.99 -2.34
C LYS A 80 0.14 -25.43 -1.57
N VAL A 81 -0.01 -24.94 -0.33
CA VAL A 81 -1.11 -25.27 0.58
C VAL A 81 -2.16 -24.15 0.62
N GLY A 82 -1.71 -22.91 0.80
CA GLY A 82 -2.51 -21.69 0.80
C GLY A 82 -3.08 -21.31 2.19
N ASP A 83 -2.78 -20.09 2.63
CA ASP A 83 -3.30 -19.55 3.91
C ASP A 83 -4.80 -19.26 3.84
N PRO A 84 -5.63 -19.87 4.72
CA PRO A 84 -7.05 -19.55 4.83
C PRO A 84 -7.34 -18.28 5.65
N SER A 85 -6.35 -17.70 6.34
CA SER A 85 -6.57 -16.61 7.30
C SER A 85 -7.06 -15.33 6.64
N GLY A 86 -8.17 -14.78 7.15
CA GLY A 86 -8.74 -13.51 6.69
C GLY A 86 -9.32 -13.53 5.26
N ARG A 87 -9.56 -14.71 4.67
CA ARG A 87 -10.11 -14.88 3.31
C ARG A 87 -11.35 -15.76 3.28
N ASP A 88 -12.27 -15.41 2.38
CA ASP A 88 -13.55 -16.10 2.17
C ASP A 88 -13.49 -17.15 1.04
N GLU A 89 -12.50 -17.06 0.14
CA GLU A 89 -12.37 -17.91 -1.05
C GLU A 89 -11.13 -18.80 -1.00
N THR A 90 -11.26 -20.04 -1.49
CA THR A 90 -10.16 -20.98 -1.66
C THR A 90 -9.15 -20.44 -2.68
N ARG A 91 -7.85 -20.55 -2.39
CA ARG A 91 -6.81 -20.11 -3.34
C ARG A 91 -6.69 -21.05 -4.54
N ARG A 92 -6.39 -20.47 -5.70
CA ARG A 92 -5.95 -21.24 -6.87
C ARG A 92 -4.59 -21.86 -6.58
N LEU A 93 -4.45 -23.15 -6.84
CA LEU A 93 -3.17 -23.85 -6.78
C LEU A 93 -2.27 -23.41 -7.95
N LEU A 94 -1.06 -22.99 -7.62
CA LEU A 94 -0.03 -22.59 -8.58
C LEU A 94 0.90 -23.77 -8.88
N SER A 95 1.53 -23.79 -10.06
CA SER A 95 2.59 -24.76 -10.37
C SER A 95 3.89 -24.36 -9.66
N ASP A 96 4.78 -25.34 -9.41
CA ASP A 96 6.08 -25.07 -8.79
C ASP A 96 6.91 -24.04 -9.57
N ASN A 97 6.87 -24.09 -10.90
CA ASN A 97 7.52 -23.10 -11.75
C ASN A 97 6.99 -21.69 -11.49
N GLN A 98 5.66 -21.53 -11.43
CA GLN A 98 5.05 -20.23 -11.19
C GLN A 98 5.33 -19.72 -9.77
N ILE A 99 5.38 -20.61 -8.77
CA ILE A 99 5.78 -20.25 -7.40
C ILE A 99 7.24 -19.74 -7.40
N ASN A 100 8.15 -20.44 -8.09
CA ASN A 100 9.56 -20.05 -8.15
C ASN A 100 9.79 -18.73 -8.91
N GLU A 101 9.06 -18.50 -10.00
CA GLU A 101 9.04 -17.22 -10.72
C GLU A 101 8.55 -16.09 -9.82
N ASN A 102 7.43 -16.30 -9.13
CA ASN A 102 6.88 -15.32 -8.18
C ASN A 102 7.86 -15.01 -7.06
N ILE A 103 8.48 -16.03 -6.47
CA ILE A 103 9.51 -15.88 -5.44
C ILE A 103 10.67 -15.02 -5.96
N THR A 104 11.15 -15.28 -7.17
CA THR A 104 12.26 -14.52 -7.78
C THR A 104 11.92 -13.04 -7.95
N GLN A 105 10.69 -12.71 -8.32
CA GLN A 105 10.25 -11.34 -8.47
C GLN A 105 10.02 -10.63 -7.13
N ILE A 106 9.39 -11.31 -6.17
CA ILE A 106 9.14 -10.78 -4.82
C ILE A 106 10.45 -10.43 -4.10
N LYS A 107 11.50 -11.24 -4.26
CA LYS A 107 12.81 -11.00 -3.64
C LYS A 107 13.35 -9.60 -3.92
N LYS A 108 13.21 -9.12 -5.16
CA LYS A 108 13.69 -7.80 -5.59
C LYS A 108 13.05 -6.65 -4.83
N THR A 109 11.83 -6.83 -4.31
CA THR A 109 11.16 -5.79 -3.50
C THR A 109 11.94 -5.48 -2.23
N PHE A 110 12.63 -6.46 -1.63
CA PHE A 110 13.31 -6.29 -0.35
C PHE A 110 14.67 -5.58 -0.46
N ASP A 111 15.28 -5.55 -1.64
CA ASP A 111 16.60 -4.95 -1.86
C ASP A 111 16.64 -3.46 -1.49
N ASN A 112 15.51 -2.76 -1.64
CA ASN A 112 15.38 -1.35 -1.27
C ASN A 112 15.16 -1.11 0.24
N PHE A 113 14.83 -2.16 1.00
CA PHE A 113 14.53 -2.06 2.44
C PHE A 113 15.62 -2.66 3.32
N LEU A 114 16.28 -3.72 2.86
CA LEU A 114 17.13 -4.57 3.71
C LEU A 114 18.52 -4.73 3.11
N ASP A 115 19.55 -4.67 3.95
CA ASP A 115 20.92 -5.01 3.58
C ASP A 115 21.16 -6.51 3.81
N PHE A 116 21.40 -7.27 2.74
CA PHE A 116 21.67 -8.72 2.78
C PHE A 116 23.16 -9.08 2.83
N GLY A 117 24.06 -8.10 2.78
CA GLY A 117 25.49 -8.31 2.57
C GLY A 117 26.36 -7.95 3.77
N SER A 118 26.48 -6.66 4.06
CA SER A 118 27.67 -6.10 4.70
C SER A 118 27.57 -5.92 6.21
N LEU A 119 26.36 -5.97 6.76
CA LEU A 119 26.11 -5.72 8.18
C LEU A 119 26.30 -6.97 9.04
N ASN A 120 26.69 -6.77 10.31
CA ASN A 120 26.68 -7.84 11.31
C ASN A 120 25.27 -8.42 11.51
N ASN A 121 24.24 -7.59 11.35
CA ASN A 121 22.83 -7.96 11.38
C ASN A 121 22.23 -8.01 9.95
N LYS A 122 23.01 -8.47 8.97
CA LYS A 122 22.52 -8.66 7.59
C LYS A 122 21.23 -9.47 7.58
N ALA A 123 20.31 -9.04 6.72
CA ALA A 123 19.06 -9.71 6.51
C ALA A 123 19.31 -11.11 5.92
N LEU A 124 18.44 -12.05 6.25
CA LEU A 124 18.45 -13.38 5.66
C LEU A 124 17.23 -13.53 4.77
N LEU A 125 17.43 -14.17 3.62
CA LEU A 125 16.37 -14.51 2.70
C LEU A 125 16.32 -16.04 2.58
N VAL A 126 15.27 -16.64 3.10
CA VAL A 126 15.15 -18.10 3.29
C VAL A 126 13.86 -18.58 2.63
N ASN A 127 13.80 -19.83 2.16
CA ASN A 127 12.59 -20.41 1.58
C ASN A 127 12.14 -21.64 2.40
N ASN A 128 10.88 -21.68 2.84
CA ASN A 128 10.40 -22.82 3.61
C ASN A 128 10.24 -24.12 2.79
N SER A 129 10.30 -24.07 1.46
CA SER A 129 10.43 -25.28 0.65
C SER A 129 11.65 -26.11 1.03
N ASP A 130 12.72 -25.47 1.52
CA ASP A 130 13.99 -26.12 1.89
C ASP A 130 13.83 -27.16 3.02
N TRP A 131 12.74 -27.12 3.77
CA TRP A 131 12.40 -28.15 4.77
C TRP A 131 11.02 -28.74 4.60
N LEU A 132 10.04 -27.99 4.09
CA LEU A 132 8.67 -28.49 3.93
C LEU A 132 8.56 -29.54 2.83
N ASP A 133 9.31 -29.41 1.72
CA ASP A 133 9.24 -30.36 0.61
C ASP A 133 9.88 -31.72 0.97
N GLU A 134 10.74 -31.75 1.98
CA GLU A 134 11.42 -32.96 2.47
C GLU A 134 10.65 -33.68 3.59
N LEU A 135 9.48 -33.16 4.00
CA LEU A 135 8.71 -33.72 5.11
C LEU A 135 8.08 -35.07 4.75
N LYS A 136 8.44 -36.10 5.52
CA LYS A 136 7.76 -37.39 5.49
C LYS A 136 6.46 -37.30 6.29
N TYR A 137 5.32 -37.49 5.64
CA TYR A 137 3.99 -37.29 6.23
C TYR A 137 3.79 -37.96 7.59
N ILE A 138 4.06 -39.27 7.71
CA ILE A 138 3.87 -40.00 8.98
C ILE A 138 4.80 -39.50 10.08
N GLN A 139 6.05 -39.19 9.74
CA GLN A 139 7.00 -38.64 10.70
C GLN A 139 6.56 -37.26 11.18
N PHE A 140 6.15 -36.39 10.26
CA PHE A 140 5.62 -35.07 10.59
C PHE A 140 4.39 -35.14 11.51
N LEU A 141 3.44 -36.04 11.24
CA LEU A 141 2.28 -36.23 12.12
C LEU A 141 2.68 -36.71 13.52
N ARG A 142 3.63 -37.64 13.62
CA ARG A 142 4.09 -38.17 14.90
C ARG A 142 4.85 -37.12 15.69
N ASP A 143 5.78 -36.42 15.07
CA ASP A 143 6.70 -35.52 15.75
C ASP A 143 6.03 -34.17 16.05
N VAL A 144 5.30 -33.62 15.06
CA VAL A 144 4.72 -32.27 15.14
C VAL A 144 3.21 -32.33 15.38
N GLY A 145 2.48 -33.16 14.63
CA GLY A 145 1.02 -33.23 14.67
C GLY A 145 0.45 -33.52 16.06
N GLN A 146 1.13 -34.32 16.88
CA GLN A 146 0.74 -34.63 18.27
C GLN A 146 0.62 -33.38 19.17
N HIS A 147 1.24 -32.26 18.81
CA HIS A 147 1.18 -31.02 19.58
C HIS A 147 -0.03 -30.15 19.25
N PHE A 148 -0.82 -30.52 18.23
CA PHE A 148 -1.98 -29.77 17.76
C PHE A 148 -3.26 -30.53 18.08
N THR A 149 -4.22 -29.82 18.70
CA THR A 149 -5.56 -30.38 18.95
C THR A 149 -6.57 -29.72 18.01
N ILE A 150 -7.38 -30.53 17.33
CA ILE A 150 -8.42 -30.04 16.41
C ILE A 150 -9.35 -29.03 17.10
N ASN A 151 -9.82 -29.33 18.32
CA ASN A 151 -10.70 -28.42 19.07
C ASN A 151 -10.13 -27.01 19.23
N ARG A 152 -8.83 -26.91 19.53
CA ARG A 152 -8.13 -25.63 19.64
C ARG A 152 -8.00 -24.94 18.29
N MET A 153 -7.62 -25.67 17.24
CA MET A 153 -7.48 -25.09 15.90
C MET A 153 -8.80 -24.52 15.39
N LEU A 154 -9.93 -25.19 15.68
CA LEU A 154 -11.26 -24.71 15.34
C LEU A 154 -11.70 -23.46 16.13
N SER A 155 -11.04 -23.15 17.26
CA SER A 155 -11.40 -22.00 18.09
C SER A 155 -10.83 -20.67 17.60
N PHE A 156 -9.82 -20.69 16.74
CA PHE A 156 -9.24 -19.47 16.17
C PHE A 156 -10.24 -18.75 15.26
N ASP A 157 -10.35 -17.43 15.39
CA ASP A 157 -11.34 -16.63 14.66
C ASP A 157 -11.25 -16.81 13.14
N SER A 158 -10.04 -16.96 12.58
CA SER A 158 -9.82 -17.21 11.14
C SER A 158 -10.54 -18.47 10.64
N VAL A 159 -10.56 -19.53 11.44
CA VAL A 159 -11.20 -20.81 11.11
C VAL A 159 -12.68 -20.78 11.50
N LYS A 160 -12.98 -20.29 12.71
CA LYS A 160 -14.33 -20.24 13.28
C LYS A 160 -15.30 -19.42 12.41
N LEU A 161 -14.86 -18.26 11.90
CA LEU A 161 -15.70 -17.41 11.05
C LEU A 161 -16.03 -18.08 9.71
N ARG A 162 -15.07 -18.77 9.10
CA ARG A 162 -15.25 -19.47 7.83
C ARG A 162 -16.23 -20.64 7.97
N LEU A 163 -16.07 -21.44 9.03
CA LEU A 163 -17.00 -22.53 9.36
C LEU A 163 -18.39 -22.01 9.70
N GLY A 164 -18.49 -20.90 10.44
CA GLY A 164 -19.77 -20.27 10.78
C GLY A 164 -20.52 -19.71 9.57
N ARG A 165 -19.81 -19.40 8.48
CA ARG A 165 -20.37 -18.99 7.18
C ARG A 165 -20.67 -20.18 6.25
N GLU A 166 -20.53 -21.41 6.74
CA GLU A 166 -20.67 -22.65 5.96
C GLU A 166 -19.75 -22.71 4.73
N GLN A 167 -18.65 -21.96 4.75
CA GLN A 167 -17.67 -21.98 3.67
C GLN A 167 -16.78 -23.23 3.81
N PRO A 168 -16.52 -23.96 2.72
CA PRO A 168 -15.65 -25.12 2.77
C PRO A 168 -14.24 -24.74 3.26
N LEU A 169 -13.71 -25.50 4.22
CA LEU A 169 -12.32 -25.45 4.65
C LEU A 169 -11.70 -26.82 4.39
N THR A 170 -10.78 -26.88 3.43
CA THR A 170 -10.18 -28.15 3.02
C THR A 170 -9.17 -28.66 4.05
N PHE A 171 -8.92 -29.97 4.05
CA PHE A 171 -7.85 -30.54 4.87
C PHE A 171 -6.48 -29.91 4.55
N LEU A 172 -6.24 -29.57 3.28
CA LEU A 172 -5.04 -28.87 2.84
C LEU A 172 -4.88 -27.53 3.57
N GLU A 173 -5.88 -26.64 3.45
CA GLU A 173 -5.87 -25.32 4.11
C GLU A 173 -5.80 -25.42 5.64
N PHE A 174 -6.44 -26.44 6.23
CA PHE A 174 -6.39 -26.67 7.68
C PHE A 174 -4.97 -27.01 8.17
N ASN A 175 -4.15 -27.67 7.35
CA ASN A 175 -2.76 -27.98 7.68
C ASN A 175 -1.83 -26.75 7.58
N TYR A 176 -2.26 -25.65 6.95
CA TYR A 176 -1.44 -24.45 6.81
C TYR A 176 -0.92 -23.93 8.15
N MET A 177 -1.78 -23.90 9.17
CA MET A 177 -1.43 -23.44 10.52
C MET A 177 -0.31 -24.26 11.15
N ILE A 178 -0.27 -25.57 10.86
CA ILE A 178 0.72 -26.51 11.38
C ILE A 178 2.06 -26.27 10.67
N LEU A 179 2.04 -26.07 9.34
CA LEU A 179 3.24 -25.82 8.55
C LEU A 179 3.88 -24.48 8.91
N GLN A 180 3.10 -23.41 9.05
CA GLN A 180 3.64 -22.11 9.49
C GLN A 180 4.20 -22.17 10.92
N ALA A 181 3.57 -22.93 11.82
CA ALA A 181 4.13 -23.16 13.15
C ALA A 181 5.45 -23.93 13.10
N TYR A 182 5.56 -24.92 12.21
CA TYR A 182 6.78 -25.67 11.96
C TYR A 182 7.90 -24.80 11.38
N ASP A 183 7.58 -23.82 10.52
CA ASP A 183 8.55 -22.84 10.03
C ASP A 183 9.22 -22.09 11.18
N PHE A 184 8.47 -21.66 12.20
CA PHE A 184 9.05 -20.97 13.35
C PHE A 184 10.02 -21.88 14.11
N LEU A 185 9.67 -23.15 14.29
CA LEU A 185 10.55 -24.13 14.91
C LEU A 185 11.84 -24.35 14.11
N GLU A 186 11.75 -24.47 12.79
CA GLU A 186 12.93 -24.65 11.91
C GLU A 186 13.81 -23.40 11.88
N LEU A 187 13.22 -22.21 11.78
CA LEU A 187 13.97 -20.95 11.85
C LEU A 187 14.64 -20.75 13.21
N ALA A 188 13.99 -21.14 14.31
CA ALA A 188 14.57 -21.11 15.63
C ALA A 188 15.78 -22.05 15.76
N LYS A 189 15.73 -23.24 15.14
CA LYS A 189 16.86 -24.18 15.13
C LYS A 189 18.01 -23.71 14.25
N ARG A 190 17.71 -23.25 13.03
CA ARG A 190 18.70 -22.95 11.97
C ARG A 190 19.36 -21.60 12.14
N TYR A 191 18.61 -20.60 12.58
CA TYR A 191 19.03 -19.19 12.60
C TYR A 191 18.88 -18.52 13.96
N ASN A 192 18.59 -19.29 15.01
CA ASN A 192 18.30 -18.76 16.34
C ASN A 192 17.18 -17.70 16.35
N CYS A 193 16.24 -17.83 15.42
CA CYS A 193 15.06 -16.95 15.33
C CYS A 193 14.21 -17.10 16.59
N SER A 194 13.86 -15.98 17.22
CA SER A 194 13.10 -15.95 18.48
C SER A 194 11.83 -15.14 18.41
N LEU A 195 11.61 -14.37 17.34
CA LEU A 195 10.41 -13.54 17.16
C LEU A 195 9.79 -13.78 15.77
N GLN A 196 8.46 -13.91 15.73
CA GLN A 196 7.69 -13.84 14.49
C GLN A 196 6.87 -12.55 14.47
N MET A 197 6.97 -11.83 13.36
CA MET A 197 6.18 -10.62 13.10
C MET A 197 5.17 -10.86 11.97
N GLY A 198 4.04 -10.15 11.99
CA GLY A 198 3.03 -10.26 10.93
C GLY A 198 1.85 -9.31 11.11
N GLY A 199 0.86 -9.38 10.22
CA GLY A 199 -0.42 -8.67 10.39
C GLY A 199 -1.27 -9.26 11.51
N SER A 200 -2.25 -8.50 12.02
CA SER A 200 -3.12 -8.96 13.12
C SER A 200 -3.96 -10.19 12.74
N ASP A 201 -4.23 -10.41 11.46
CA ASP A 201 -4.87 -11.61 10.92
C ASP A 201 -4.02 -12.89 11.07
N GLN A 202 -2.71 -12.76 11.30
CA GLN A 202 -1.77 -13.88 11.45
C GLN A 202 -1.60 -14.35 12.91
N TRP A 203 -2.26 -13.70 13.87
CA TRP A 203 -2.06 -13.97 15.30
C TRP A 203 -2.24 -15.45 15.66
N GLY A 204 -3.29 -16.10 15.16
CA GLY A 204 -3.55 -17.51 15.43
C GLY A 204 -2.41 -18.43 14.98
N ASN A 205 -1.84 -18.18 13.80
CA ASN A 205 -0.73 -18.96 13.26
C ASN A 205 0.57 -18.71 14.03
N ILE A 206 0.84 -17.43 14.37
CA ILE A 206 2.02 -17.04 15.15
C ILE A 206 2.01 -17.71 16.53
N ILE A 207 0.88 -17.69 17.23
CA ILE A 207 0.74 -18.33 18.55
C ILE A 207 0.97 -19.84 18.48
N ASN A 208 0.51 -20.50 17.43
CA ASN A 208 0.79 -21.92 17.25
C ASN A 208 2.29 -22.21 17.10
N GLY A 209 3.03 -21.35 16.38
CA GLY A 209 4.49 -21.45 16.30
C GLY A 209 5.18 -21.26 17.65
N VAL A 210 4.76 -20.26 18.42
CA VAL A 210 5.26 -20.00 19.78
C VAL A 210 5.03 -21.20 20.69
N GLU A 211 3.82 -21.76 20.69
CA GLU A 211 3.51 -22.92 21.51
C GLU A 211 4.22 -24.19 21.07
N LEU A 212 4.37 -24.41 19.76
CA LEU A 212 5.12 -25.54 19.25
C LEU A 212 6.58 -25.46 19.69
N GLY A 213 7.22 -24.29 19.58
CA GLY A 213 8.59 -24.08 20.05
C GLY A 213 8.76 -24.43 21.53
N ARG A 214 7.82 -24.01 22.37
CA ARG A 214 7.78 -24.34 23.80
C ARG A 214 7.60 -25.83 24.06
N ARG A 215 6.64 -26.49 23.40
CA ARG A 215 6.32 -27.91 23.63
C ARG A 215 7.38 -28.86 23.06
N PHE A 216 7.92 -28.54 21.89
CA PHE A 216 8.82 -29.42 21.13
C PHE A 216 10.28 -29.25 21.57
N SER A 217 10.70 -28.02 21.89
CA SER A 217 12.12 -27.70 22.10
C SER A 217 12.40 -26.87 23.35
N ASN A 218 11.39 -26.63 24.19
CA ASN A 218 11.49 -25.76 25.37
C ASN A 218 12.11 -24.37 25.07
N ARG A 219 11.92 -23.88 23.83
CA ARG A 219 12.42 -22.58 23.39
C ARG A 219 11.42 -21.49 23.75
N SER A 220 11.93 -20.36 24.23
CA SER A 220 11.14 -19.14 24.42
C SER A 220 11.08 -18.38 23.10
N LEU A 221 9.93 -18.47 22.44
CA LEU A 221 9.64 -17.80 21.18
C LEU A 221 8.55 -16.75 21.42
N TYR A 222 8.55 -15.70 20.60
CA TYR A 222 7.65 -14.56 20.77
C TYR A 222 6.91 -14.26 19.47
N GLY A 223 5.70 -13.72 19.61
CA GLY A 223 4.88 -13.22 18.51
C GLY A 223 4.56 -11.74 18.69
N LEU A 224 4.61 -10.97 17.61
CA LEU A 224 4.22 -9.56 17.56
C LEU A 224 3.45 -9.28 16.28
N THR A 225 2.28 -8.65 16.37
CA THR A 225 1.47 -8.30 15.20
C THR A 225 1.30 -6.80 15.04
N SER A 226 1.13 -6.37 13.78
CA SER A 226 0.73 -5.03 13.41
C SER A 226 -0.76 -4.92 13.13
N PRO A 227 -1.37 -3.74 13.33
CA PRO A 227 -2.78 -3.57 13.03
C PRO A 227 -3.04 -3.74 11.54
N LEU A 228 -4.20 -4.28 11.19
CA LEU A 228 -4.73 -4.16 9.84
C LEU A 228 -4.94 -2.68 9.52
N ILE A 229 -4.32 -2.20 8.45
CA ILE A 229 -4.44 -0.80 8.07
C ILE A 229 -5.73 -0.58 7.30
N THR A 230 -6.59 0.26 7.87
CA THR A 230 -7.78 0.82 7.24
C THR A 230 -7.62 2.32 7.09
N THR A 231 -8.27 2.92 6.11
CA THR A 231 -8.40 4.38 6.01
C THR A 231 -9.36 4.93 7.06
N SER A 232 -9.41 6.25 7.22
CA SER A 232 -10.35 6.93 8.12
C SER A 232 -11.81 6.73 7.69
N SER A 233 -12.05 6.53 6.39
CA SER A 233 -13.32 6.09 5.81
C SER A 233 -13.66 4.60 6.01
N GLY A 234 -12.77 3.82 6.62
CA GLY A 234 -12.96 2.39 6.91
C GLY A 234 -12.62 1.45 5.75
N ALA A 235 -12.08 1.95 4.63
CA ALA A 235 -11.63 1.12 3.53
C ALA A 235 -10.34 0.37 3.89
N LYS A 236 -10.19 -0.89 3.45
CA LYS A 236 -8.93 -1.64 3.64
C LYS A 236 -7.81 -1.03 2.79
N MET A 237 -6.64 -0.84 3.38
CA MET A 237 -5.47 -0.36 2.65
C MET A 237 -5.05 -1.36 1.57
N GLY A 238 -4.88 -0.89 0.34
CA GLY A 238 -4.39 -1.69 -0.78
C GLY A 238 -5.43 -2.31 -1.70
N LYS A 239 -6.71 -1.97 -1.52
CA LYS A 239 -7.73 -2.15 -2.56
C LYS A 239 -8.24 -0.79 -3.00
N THR A 240 -7.89 -0.40 -4.23
CA THR A 240 -8.54 0.72 -4.91
C THR A 240 -9.73 0.18 -5.73
N ALA A 241 -10.58 1.07 -6.23
CA ALA A 241 -11.62 0.70 -7.20
C ALA A 241 -11.03 -0.03 -8.44
N SER A 242 -9.76 0.24 -8.76
CA SER A 242 -9.03 -0.32 -9.89
C SER A 242 -8.24 -1.59 -9.56
N GLY A 243 -8.30 -2.09 -8.31
CA GLY A 243 -7.60 -3.29 -7.87
C GLY A 243 -6.48 -3.04 -6.86
N ALA A 244 -5.50 -3.95 -6.83
CA ALA A 244 -4.41 -3.91 -5.86
C ALA A 244 -3.36 -2.85 -6.24
N VAL A 245 -2.82 -2.17 -5.22
CA VAL A 245 -1.67 -1.27 -5.37
C VAL A 245 -0.40 -2.10 -5.24
N TRP A 246 0.16 -2.52 -6.38
CA TRP A 246 1.36 -3.37 -6.42
C TRP A 246 2.62 -2.57 -6.11
N LEU A 247 3.65 -3.26 -5.60
CA LEU A 247 4.97 -2.66 -5.33
C LEU A 247 5.91 -2.78 -6.54
N ASN A 248 5.62 -3.68 -7.48
CA ASN A 248 6.38 -3.83 -8.73
C ASN A 248 5.94 -2.75 -9.74
N SER A 249 6.93 -2.01 -10.27
CA SER A 249 6.73 -0.90 -11.21
C SER A 249 6.13 -1.29 -12.57
N GLU A 250 6.27 -2.54 -13.00
CA GLU A 250 5.66 -3.07 -14.23
C GLU A 250 4.15 -3.29 -14.05
N ARG A 251 3.69 -3.54 -12.82
CA ARG A 251 2.27 -3.72 -12.48
C ARG A 251 1.58 -2.45 -12.02
N PHE A 252 2.32 -1.56 -11.38
CA PHE A 252 1.79 -0.29 -10.88
C PHE A 252 2.86 0.77 -11.03
N SER A 253 2.65 1.73 -11.93
CA SER A 253 3.70 2.68 -12.29
C SER A 253 4.15 3.50 -11.07
N PRO A 254 5.42 3.94 -10.98
CA PRO A 254 5.87 4.80 -9.89
C PRO A 254 5.05 6.09 -9.75
N TYR A 255 4.52 6.61 -10.86
CA TYR A 255 3.61 7.76 -10.86
C TYR A 255 2.28 7.42 -10.20
N ASP A 256 1.64 6.31 -10.57
CA ASP A 256 0.38 5.88 -9.95
C ASP A 256 0.59 5.54 -8.46
N TYR A 257 1.75 4.97 -8.12
CA TYR A 257 2.14 4.69 -6.73
C TYR A 257 2.27 5.99 -5.92
N TRP A 258 2.93 7.00 -6.48
CA TRP A 258 3.00 8.33 -5.87
C TRP A 258 1.62 8.96 -5.73
N GLN A 259 0.78 8.87 -6.77
CA GLN A 259 -0.59 9.40 -6.74
C GLN A 259 -1.47 8.72 -5.70
N PHE A 260 -1.33 7.41 -5.50
CA PHE A 260 -2.03 6.69 -4.44
C PHE A 260 -1.78 7.34 -3.06
N TRP A 261 -0.52 7.62 -2.74
CA TRP A 261 -0.16 8.29 -1.49
C TRP A 261 -0.56 9.75 -1.44
N ARG A 262 -0.44 10.47 -2.56
CA ARG A 262 -0.85 11.87 -2.68
C ARG A 262 -2.34 12.06 -2.40
N ASN A 263 -3.14 11.04 -2.68
CA ASN A 263 -4.59 10.99 -2.47
C ASN A 263 -5.00 10.45 -1.10
N THR A 264 -4.05 10.26 -0.17
CA THR A 264 -4.34 9.89 1.23
C THR A 264 -5.33 10.88 1.87
N GLU A 265 -6.30 10.35 2.62
CA GLU A 265 -7.26 11.16 3.39
C GLU A 265 -6.55 11.97 4.47
N ASP A 266 -7.01 13.20 4.74
CA ASP A 266 -6.35 14.13 5.69
C ASP A 266 -6.11 13.47 7.06
N GLY A 267 -7.11 12.75 7.59
CA GLY A 267 -7.03 12.06 8.88
C GLY A 267 -6.03 10.92 8.94
N ASP A 268 -5.52 10.44 7.79
CA ASP A 268 -4.59 9.32 7.71
C ASP A 268 -3.14 9.75 7.48
N VAL A 269 -2.90 10.98 7.02
CA VAL A 269 -1.56 11.46 6.58
C VAL A 269 -0.51 11.27 7.68
N ALA A 270 -0.78 11.76 8.89
CA ALA A 270 0.15 11.65 10.00
C ALA A 270 0.46 10.19 10.37
N ARG A 271 -0.55 9.32 10.36
CA ARG A 271 -0.38 7.88 10.63
C ARG A 271 0.43 7.20 9.53
N PHE A 272 0.18 7.53 8.28
CA PHE A 272 0.89 6.93 7.15
C PHE A 272 2.33 7.44 7.04
N LEU A 273 2.60 8.70 7.42
CA LEU A 273 3.97 9.20 7.60
C LEU A 273 4.73 8.35 8.64
N LYS A 274 4.09 8.00 9.76
CA LYS A 274 4.68 7.16 10.82
C LYS A 274 4.98 5.74 10.34
N LEU A 275 4.08 5.14 9.56
CA LEU A 275 4.17 3.73 9.15
C LEU A 275 5.00 3.50 7.88
N PHE A 276 4.95 4.40 6.90
CA PHE A 276 5.43 4.15 5.53
C PHE A 276 6.57 5.08 5.09
N THR A 277 7.18 5.78 6.03
CA THR A 277 8.37 6.60 5.76
C THR A 277 9.45 6.33 6.80
N THR A 278 10.67 6.76 6.48
CA THR A 278 11.82 6.74 7.37
C THR A 278 12.09 8.10 8.01
N LEU A 279 11.16 9.06 7.84
CA LEU A 279 11.29 10.41 8.40
C LEU A 279 11.43 10.39 9.92
N PRO A 280 12.32 11.20 10.50
CA PRO A 280 12.41 11.37 11.94
C PRO A 280 11.07 11.78 12.59
N MET A 281 10.77 11.27 13.78
CA MET A 281 9.48 11.52 14.46
C MET A 281 9.24 13.01 14.77
N ASN A 282 10.29 13.80 14.97
CA ASN A 282 10.19 15.26 15.13
C ASN A 282 9.74 15.96 13.84
N GLU A 283 10.18 15.51 12.66
CA GLU A 283 9.71 16.03 11.38
C GLU A 283 8.25 15.63 11.14
N ILE A 284 7.89 14.38 11.45
CA ILE A 284 6.50 13.92 11.37
C ILE A 284 5.59 14.77 12.27
N LYS A 285 6.01 15.10 13.50
CA LYS A 285 5.25 15.98 14.41
C LYS A 285 5.02 17.38 13.84
N LYS A 286 5.94 17.93 13.05
CA LYS A 286 5.75 19.22 12.37
C LYS A 286 4.75 19.12 11.22
N LEU A 287 4.72 17.98 10.53
CA LEU A 287 3.77 17.74 9.43
C LEU A 287 2.37 17.40 9.93
N GLU A 288 2.27 16.79 11.11
CA GLU A 288 0.99 16.39 11.75
C GLU A 288 0.14 17.59 12.17
N VAL A 289 0.73 18.77 12.37
CA VAL A 289 -0.01 20.00 12.72
C VAL A 289 -0.50 20.79 11.51
N LEU A 290 -0.16 20.37 10.28
CA LEU A 290 -0.59 21.06 9.07
C LEU A 290 -2.06 20.75 8.78
N GLU A 291 -2.86 21.80 8.59
CA GLU A 291 -4.29 21.70 8.33
C GLU A 291 -4.70 22.53 7.09
N GLY A 292 -5.95 22.39 6.66
CA GLY A 292 -6.50 23.18 5.56
C GLY A 292 -5.72 22.97 4.25
N ALA A 293 -5.22 24.06 3.66
CA ALA A 293 -4.45 23.97 2.41
C ALA A 293 -3.03 23.42 2.63
N GLU A 294 -2.44 23.61 3.82
CA GLU A 294 -1.05 23.27 4.12
C GLU A 294 -0.82 21.77 4.22
N ILE A 295 -1.86 20.99 4.53
CA ILE A 295 -1.78 19.52 4.57
C ILE A 295 -1.37 18.91 3.22
N ASN A 296 -1.56 19.64 2.11
CA ASN A 296 -1.08 19.19 0.80
C ASN A 296 0.44 19.00 0.77
N GLU A 297 1.20 19.77 1.55
CA GLU A 297 2.65 19.58 1.66
C GLU A 297 2.97 18.28 2.40
N ALA A 298 2.27 17.97 3.49
CA ALA A 298 2.42 16.69 4.17
C ALA A 298 2.09 15.49 3.25
N LYS A 299 1.06 15.61 2.40
CA LYS A 299 0.70 14.58 1.42
C LYS A 299 1.75 14.41 0.32
N LYS A 300 2.32 15.50 -0.20
CA LYS A 300 3.43 15.44 -1.16
C LYS A 300 4.64 14.76 -0.54
N ILE A 301 4.99 15.12 0.70
CA ILE A 301 6.11 14.51 1.43
C ILE A 301 5.85 13.02 1.64
N LEU A 302 4.67 12.63 2.10
CA LEU A 302 4.29 11.22 2.25
C LEU A 302 4.47 10.46 0.93
N ALA A 303 3.92 11.00 -0.17
CA ALA A 303 3.99 10.38 -1.48
C ALA A 303 5.43 10.22 -1.96
N THR A 304 6.22 11.27 -1.89
CA THR A 304 7.62 11.23 -2.34
C THR A 304 8.44 10.27 -1.49
N GLN A 305 8.30 10.29 -0.17
CA GLN A 305 9.05 9.40 0.74
C GLN A 305 8.67 7.93 0.55
N ALA A 306 7.38 7.63 0.44
CA ALA A 306 6.93 6.26 0.24
C ALA A 306 7.34 5.72 -1.14
N THR A 307 7.23 6.53 -2.20
CA THR A 307 7.71 6.16 -3.54
C THR A 307 9.22 5.98 -3.57
N GLN A 308 9.98 6.81 -2.86
CA GLN A 308 11.44 6.70 -2.78
C GLN A 308 11.88 5.37 -2.17
N LEU A 309 11.19 4.88 -1.14
CA LEU A 309 11.52 3.62 -0.49
C LEU A 309 11.31 2.39 -1.41
N ILE A 310 10.33 2.45 -2.31
CA ILE A 310 10.00 1.31 -3.19
C ILE A 310 10.71 1.39 -4.54
N HIS A 311 10.73 2.57 -5.15
CA HIS A 311 11.16 2.77 -6.54
C HIS A 311 12.45 3.59 -6.66
N GLY A 312 13.04 4.03 -5.55
CA GLY A 312 14.25 4.84 -5.53
C GLY A 312 13.99 6.34 -5.71
N VAL A 313 15.04 7.13 -5.47
CA VAL A 313 14.99 8.60 -5.45
C VAL A 313 14.60 9.18 -6.82
N GLU A 314 15.18 8.64 -7.90
CA GLU A 314 14.96 9.15 -9.26
C GLU A 314 13.51 9.00 -9.69
N ALA A 315 12.92 7.82 -9.49
CA ALA A 315 11.52 7.56 -9.82
C ALA A 315 10.55 8.39 -8.96
N ALA A 316 10.86 8.59 -7.68
CA ALA A 316 10.06 9.43 -6.80
C ALA A 316 10.07 10.90 -7.21
N ASN A 317 11.24 11.43 -7.56
CA ASN A 317 11.39 12.82 -8.04
C ASN A 317 10.70 13.01 -9.39
N ALA A 318 10.85 12.07 -10.32
CA ALA A 318 10.16 12.10 -11.60
C ALA A 318 8.63 12.10 -11.41
N ALA A 319 8.10 11.21 -10.57
CA ALA A 319 6.68 11.16 -10.27
C ALA A 319 6.16 12.46 -9.63
N ALA A 320 6.90 13.02 -8.68
CA ALA A 320 6.55 14.29 -8.04
C ALA A 320 6.57 15.47 -9.04
N GLN A 321 7.56 15.51 -9.93
CA GLN A 321 7.67 16.52 -10.98
C GLN A 321 6.52 16.40 -11.98
N THR A 322 6.23 15.19 -12.49
CA THR A 322 5.09 14.96 -13.37
C THR A 322 3.77 15.35 -12.72
N ALA A 323 3.59 15.09 -11.42
CA ALA A 323 2.38 15.50 -10.70
C ALA A 323 2.29 17.03 -10.56
N HIS A 324 3.41 17.70 -10.34
CA HIS A 324 3.48 19.16 -10.29
C HIS A 324 3.15 19.78 -11.65
N GLU A 325 3.80 19.32 -12.71
CA GLU A 325 3.55 19.74 -14.09
C GLU A 325 2.12 19.46 -14.50
N THR A 326 1.55 18.29 -14.20
CA THR A 326 0.16 17.98 -14.53
C THR A 326 -0.79 18.93 -13.81
N PHE A 327 -0.55 19.26 -12.54
CA PHE A 327 -1.39 20.19 -11.79
C PHE A 327 -1.23 21.65 -12.27
N GLU A 328 -0.03 22.06 -12.66
CA GLU A 328 0.21 23.36 -13.29
C GLU A 328 -0.35 23.41 -14.72
N LEU A 329 -0.33 22.29 -15.45
CA LEU A 329 -0.92 22.14 -16.78
C LEU A 329 -2.44 22.13 -16.74
N ASP A 330 -3.05 21.59 -15.69
CA ASP A 330 -4.50 21.64 -15.45
C ASP A 330 -4.96 23.07 -15.05
N ASN A 331 -4.04 23.86 -14.46
CA ASN A 331 -4.24 25.28 -14.18
C ASN A 331 -3.82 26.20 -15.36
N SER A 332 -3.00 25.71 -16.28
CA SER A 332 -2.61 26.45 -17.49
C SER A 332 -3.55 26.10 -18.63
N ALA A 333 -3.82 27.08 -19.49
CA ALA A 333 -4.67 26.94 -20.66
C ALA A 333 -4.04 26.04 -21.76
N VAL A 334 -3.35 24.94 -21.42
CA VAL A 334 -2.65 24.08 -22.40
C VAL A 334 -3.21 22.64 -22.39
N SER A 335 -3.85 22.20 -21.30
CA SER A 335 -4.43 20.85 -21.18
C SER A 335 -5.91 20.75 -21.57
N LEU A 336 -6.60 21.87 -21.80
CA LEU A 336 -8.02 21.85 -22.14
C LEU A 336 -8.20 21.44 -23.61
N PRO A 337 -9.27 20.68 -23.93
CA PRO A 337 -9.62 20.43 -25.32
C PRO A 337 -9.68 21.78 -26.05
N THR A 338 -9.06 21.85 -27.21
CA THR A 338 -8.91 23.11 -27.96
C THR A 338 -9.63 22.95 -29.29
N ILE A 339 -10.41 23.95 -29.66
CA ILE A 339 -10.99 24.05 -31.00
C ILE A 339 -10.39 25.24 -31.74
N ASP A 340 -10.12 25.00 -33.02
CA ASP A 340 -9.59 26.00 -33.93
C ASP A 340 -10.75 26.75 -34.59
N ILE A 341 -10.68 28.08 -34.56
CA ILE A 341 -11.63 28.99 -35.23
C ILE A 341 -10.83 29.94 -36.09
N SER A 342 -11.31 30.25 -37.30
CA SER A 342 -10.59 31.20 -38.15
C SER A 342 -10.48 32.57 -37.46
N LEU A 343 -9.32 33.20 -37.58
CA LEU A 343 -9.13 34.55 -37.04
C LEU A 343 -10.12 35.56 -37.64
N GLU A 344 -10.56 35.34 -38.89
CA GLU A 344 -11.56 36.16 -39.60
C GLU A 344 -12.96 36.04 -38.97
N ASP A 345 -13.42 34.83 -38.66
CA ASP A 345 -14.70 34.60 -37.98
C ASP A 345 -14.70 35.19 -36.58
N LEU A 346 -13.59 35.02 -35.84
CA LEU A 346 -13.45 35.58 -34.50
C LEU A 346 -13.40 37.12 -34.54
N SER A 347 -12.73 37.70 -35.54
CA SER A 347 -12.67 39.17 -35.71
C SER A 347 -14.02 39.76 -36.12
N SER A 348 -14.85 39.01 -36.84
CA SER A 348 -16.22 39.40 -37.21
C SER A 348 -17.20 39.32 -36.03
N GLY A 349 -16.81 38.63 -34.95
CA GLY A 349 -17.59 38.47 -33.73
C GLY A 349 -18.55 37.29 -33.80
N ILE A 350 -18.41 36.36 -32.85
CA ILE A 350 -19.22 35.13 -32.79
C ILE A 350 -20.17 35.19 -31.58
N PRO A 351 -21.48 34.96 -31.76
CA PRO A 351 -22.40 34.84 -30.64
C PRO A 351 -22.01 33.68 -29.71
N VAL A 352 -21.94 33.95 -28.40
CA VAL A 352 -21.49 32.98 -27.38
C VAL A 352 -22.30 31.67 -27.40
N PHE A 353 -23.61 31.74 -27.68
CA PHE A 353 -24.44 30.54 -27.75
C PHE A 353 -24.06 29.63 -28.92
N SER A 354 -23.63 30.20 -30.03
CA SER A 354 -23.19 29.49 -31.23
C SER A 354 -21.84 28.85 -30.97
N LEU A 355 -20.94 29.61 -30.35
CA LEU A 355 -19.61 29.17 -29.97
C LEU A 355 -19.63 27.97 -29.00
N LEU A 356 -20.51 27.97 -28.01
CA LEU A 356 -20.73 26.84 -27.10
C LEU A 356 -21.13 25.55 -27.85
N THR A 357 -22.04 25.67 -28.83
CA THR A 357 -22.51 24.52 -29.60
C THR A 357 -21.43 24.01 -30.55
N THR A 358 -20.77 24.90 -31.29
CA THR A 358 -19.67 24.55 -32.21
C THR A 358 -18.49 23.93 -31.46
N SER A 359 -18.24 24.36 -30.22
CA SER A 359 -17.23 23.77 -29.33
C SER A 359 -17.60 22.40 -28.75
N GLY A 360 -18.81 21.89 -29.00
CA GLY A 360 -19.27 20.61 -28.47
C GLY A 360 -19.60 20.62 -26.98
N LEU A 361 -19.61 21.78 -26.32
CA LEU A 361 -19.98 21.92 -24.90
C LEU A 361 -21.50 21.75 -24.65
N THR A 362 -22.30 21.90 -25.70
CA THR A 362 -23.77 21.71 -25.71
C THR A 362 -24.20 21.05 -27.01
N GLN A 363 -25.34 20.34 -26.98
CA GLN A 363 -25.86 19.60 -28.14
C GLN A 363 -26.66 20.49 -29.11
N SER A 364 -27.10 21.68 -28.67
CA SER A 364 -27.86 22.61 -29.52
C SER A 364 -27.76 24.06 -29.06
N ASN A 365 -27.99 25.00 -29.97
CA ASN A 365 -28.06 26.44 -29.67
C ASN A 365 -29.14 26.79 -28.64
N SER A 366 -30.25 26.05 -28.61
CA SER A 366 -31.30 26.23 -27.60
C SER A 366 -30.84 25.82 -26.20
N GLU A 367 -30.04 24.75 -26.11
CA GLU A 367 -29.42 24.33 -24.85
C GLU A 367 -28.37 25.35 -24.37
N SER A 368 -27.54 25.87 -25.28
CA SER A 368 -26.57 26.93 -24.98
C SER A 368 -27.21 28.17 -24.37
N ARG A 369 -28.30 28.65 -24.98
CA ARG A 369 -29.07 29.80 -24.49
C ARG A 369 -29.62 29.59 -23.08
N ARG A 370 -30.19 28.41 -22.82
CA ARG A 370 -30.69 28.04 -21.48
C ARG A 370 -29.57 27.99 -20.45
N LEU A 371 -28.41 27.45 -20.81
CA LEU A 371 -27.23 27.38 -19.93
C LEU A 371 -26.72 28.78 -19.57
N ILE A 372 -26.66 29.70 -20.55
CA ILE A 372 -26.23 31.09 -20.34
C ILE A 372 -27.22 31.82 -19.41
N LYS A 373 -28.52 31.76 -19.69
CA LYS A 373 -29.57 32.35 -18.85
C LYS A 373 -29.55 31.81 -17.41
N GLY A 374 -29.22 30.53 -17.25
CA GLY A 374 -29.03 29.88 -15.95
C GLY A 374 -27.72 30.23 -15.23
N GLY A 375 -26.86 31.09 -15.79
CA GLY A 375 -25.57 31.46 -15.21
C GLY A 375 -24.51 30.35 -15.26
N GLY A 376 -24.74 29.32 -16.08
CA GLY A 376 -23.85 28.17 -16.24
C GLY A 376 -22.70 28.38 -17.23
N CYS A 377 -22.63 29.54 -17.88
CA CYS A 377 -21.60 29.86 -18.87
C CYS A 377 -20.57 30.85 -18.32
N ARG A 378 -19.28 30.57 -18.54
CA ARG A 378 -18.18 31.50 -18.22
C ARG A 378 -17.22 31.65 -19.40
N ILE A 379 -16.70 32.86 -19.58
CA ILE A 379 -15.64 33.18 -20.54
C ILE A 379 -14.47 33.79 -19.78
N ASN A 380 -13.27 33.24 -19.93
CA ASN A 380 -12.08 33.57 -19.15
C ASN A 380 -12.43 33.70 -17.66
N ASP A 381 -13.13 32.67 -17.16
CA ASP A 381 -13.63 32.53 -15.79
C ASP A 381 -14.65 33.59 -15.32
N SER A 382 -15.05 34.52 -16.19
CA SER A 382 -16.09 35.52 -15.94
C SER A 382 -17.48 35.04 -16.36
N SER A 383 -18.47 35.13 -15.48
CA SER A 383 -19.84 34.68 -15.76
C SER A 383 -20.56 35.58 -16.76
N ILE A 384 -21.28 34.98 -17.70
CA ILE A 384 -22.12 35.68 -18.67
C ILE A 384 -23.59 35.29 -18.47
N LYS A 385 -24.47 36.27 -18.60
CA LYS A 385 -25.93 36.10 -18.50
C LYS A 385 -26.69 36.51 -19.75
N ASP A 386 -26.10 37.35 -20.60
CA ASP A 386 -26.69 37.74 -21.87
C ASP A 386 -26.36 36.69 -22.95
N GLU A 387 -27.40 36.04 -23.46
CA GLU A 387 -27.28 35.02 -24.49
C GLU A 387 -26.86 35.57 -25.85
N MET A 388 -27.00 36.87 -26.09
CA MET A 388 -26.62 37.53 -27.34
C MET A 388 -25.23 38.15 -27.29
N THR A 389 -24.46 37.89 -26.22
CA THR A 389 -23.06 38.35 -26.10
C THR A 389 -22.25 37.90 -27.30
N ILE A 390 -21.59 38.85 -27.96
CA ILE A 390 -20.68 38.62 -29.08
C ILE A 390 -19.25 38.52 -28.53
N ILE A 391 -18.51 37.51 -28.98
CA ILE A 391 -17.12 37.25 -28.60
C ILE A 391 -16.23 37.56 -29.79
N GLY A 392 -15.32 38.51 -29.62
CA GLY A 392 -14.29 38.82 -30.58
C GLY A 392 -12.87 38.62 -30.04
N THR A 393 -11.90 39.11 -30.81
CA THR A 393 -10.46 39.02 -30.49
C THR A 393 -10.06 39.77 -29.22
N GLU A 394 -10.90 40.71 -28.73
CA GLU A 394 -10.71 41.41 -27.46
C GLU A 394 -10.78 40.49 -26.22
N LYS A 395 -11.26 39.25 -26.40
CA LYS A 395 -11.32 38.24 -25.33
C LYS A 395 -10.15 37.26 -25.33
N LEU A 396 -9.17 37.43 -26.21
CA LEU A 396 -7.95 36.63 -26.18
C LEU A 396 -7.17 36.92 -24.89
N ASP A 397 -6.72 35.86 -24.22
CA ASP A 397 -5.85 35.95 -23.06
C ASP A 397 -4.40 36.23 -23.47
N LYS A 398 -3.50 36.30 -22.49
CA LYS A 398 -2.06 36.56 -22.70
C LYS A 398 -1.36 35.49 -23.55
N ASN A 399 -1.97 34.32 -23.69
CA ASN A 399 -1.46 33.19 -24.46
C ASN A 399 -2.14 33.05 -25.82
N GLY A 400 -3.07 33.95 -26.18
CA GLY A 400 -3.78 33.93 -27.45
C GLY A 400 -4.96 32.97 -27.49
N PHE A 401 -5.55 32.60 -26.35
CA PHE A 401 -6.72 31.71 -26.28
C PHE A 401 -7.93 32.38 -25.63
N ILE A 402 -9.13 31.83 -25.88
CA ILE A 402 -10.34 32.16 -25.13
C ILE A 402 -10.82 30.91 -24.40
N LYS A 403 -10.91 30.94 -23.07
CA LYS A 403 -11.42 29.83 -22.26
C LYS A 403 -12.93 29.94 -22.11
N ILE A 404 -13.65 28.89 -22.52
CA ILE A 404 -15.11 28.82 -22.39
C ILE A 404 -15.48 27.64 -21.48
N SER A 405 -16.40 27.87 -20.55
CA SER A 405 -16.80 26.87 -19.56
C SER A 405 -18.32 26.68 -19.55
N ALA A 406 -18.75 25.42 -19.54
CA ALA A 406 -20.14 25.00 -19.41
C ALA A 406 -20.34 24.24 -18.08
N GLY A 407 -20.64 25.00 -17.02
CA GLY A 407 -20.71 24.49 -15.64
C GLY A 407 -19.34 24.44 -14.97
N LYS A 408 -19.19 23.54 -13.97
CA LYS A 408 -17.99 23.46 -13.11
C LYS A 408 -16.87 22.54 -13.63
N LYS A 409 -17.14 21.66 -14.59
CA LYS A 409 -16.21 20.59 -15.00
C LYS A 409 -15.93 20.53 -16.51
N ARG A 410 -16.69 21.27 -17.33
CA ARG A 410 -16.55 21.23 -18.79
C ARG A 410 -15.96 22.54 -19.27
N HIS A 411 -14.74 22.47 -19.78
CA HIS A 411 -13.94 23.61 -20.18
C HIS A 411 -13.32 23.32 -21.53
N ILE A 412 -13.26 24.33 -22.40
CA ILE A 412 -12.64 24.24 -23.72
C ILE A 412 -11.88 25.54 -24.01
N LEU A 413 -10.87 25.46 -24.86
CA LEU A 413 -10.15 26.62 -25.37
C LEU A 413 -10.51 26.87 -26.82
N ILE A 414 -10.65 28.13 -27.16
CA ILE A 414 -10.75 28.60 -28.54
C ILE A 414 -9.38 29.13 -28.94
N ARG A 415 -8.82 28.57 -30.00
CA ARG A 415 -7.59 29.04 -30.62
C ARG A 415 -7.92 29.71 -31.97
N PRO A 416 -7.58 30.98 -32.17
CA PRO A 416 -7.63 31.57 -33.50
C PRO A 416 -6.53 30.95 -34.37
N VAL A 417 -6.88 30.46 -35.56
CA VAL A 417 -5.94 29.92 -36.56
C VAL A 417 -5.97 30.69 -37.87
#